data_AF-A0A220IT65-F1
#
_entry.id   AF-A0A220IT65-F1
#
_cell.length_a   1.000
_cell.length_b   1.000
_cell.length_c   1.000
_cell.angle_alpha   90.00
_cell.angle_beta   90.00
_cell.angle_gamma   90.00
#
_symmetry.space_group_name_H-M   'P 1'
#
loop_
_entity.id
_entity.type
_entity.pdbx_description
1 polymer ?
#
loop_
_entity_poly.entity_id
_entity_poly.type
_entity_poly.pdbx_seq_one_letter_code
_entity_poly.pdbx_strand_id
1 'polypeptide(L)'
;MGIETTIAKVVEACNKLTETVTNQIGKIDTRVEEASNQFNAWRNSVQAKDINGRAHYKQDIDLTGLSTGFFYPVWWTMPGNEAGETEVSISRGFSRDAEKAPFGDGIYHIAGLNLQLEGVGYPWSGDAKFLAVKRISQTYRETVRGVSYGMICTARAVTGLKPMYPGLIAGQQTNAPQFSGVYLRGGLSYTITKTFEHSLKFSKLDTEFIMEDNITADWEVRWAVKPISLANADAVLGKSYAELPLAYSLDNDQRYTIKS
;
A
#
# COMPACT_ATOMS: atom_id res chain seq x y z
N MET A 1 -76.99 34.74 5.92
CA MET A 1 -75.77 34.45 6.71
C MET A 1 -75.06 35.76 6.94
N GLY A 2 -74.84 36.16 8.19
CA GLY A 2 -74.17 37.41 8.52
C GLY A 2 -72.66 37.31 8.35
N ILE A 3 -72.00 38.45 8.10
CA ILE A 3 -70.53 38.57 7.98
C ILE A 3 -69.81 37.91 9.17
N GLU A 4 -70.36 38.06 10.38
CA GLU A 4 -69.85 37.46 11.61
C GLU A 4 -69.78 35.92 11.56
N THR A 5 -70.80 35.28 10.98
CA THR A 5 -70.83 33.82 10.82
C THR A 5 -69.78 33.34 9.80
N THR A 6 -69.50 34.14 8.78
CA THR A 6 -68.46 33.86 7.78
C THR A 6 -67.06 34.04 8.37
N ILE A 7 -66.84 35.09 9.17
CA ILE A 7 -65.57 35.32 9.87
C ILE A 7 -65.25 34.17 10.83
N ALA A 8 -66.23 33.71 11.61
CA ALA A 8 -66.04 32.58 12.53
C ALA A 8 -65.59 31.30 11.81
N LYS A 9 -66.21 30.97 10.66
CA LYS A 9 -65.84 29.80 9.84
C LYS A 9 -64.42 29.90 9.27
N VAL A 10 -64.01 31.09 8.84
CA VAL A 10 -62.64 31.32 8.33
C VAL A 10 -61.62 31.17 9.45
N VAL A 11 -61.89 31.71 10.64
CA VAL A 11 -61.01 31.55 11.82
C VAL A 11 -60.87 30.07 12.21
N GLU A 12 -61.97 29.32 12.24
CA GLU A 12 -61.94 27.88 12.52
C GLU A 12 -61.12 27.10 11.49
N ALA A 13 -61.30 27.41 10.19
CA ALA A 13 -60.53 26.81 9.11
C ALA A 13 -59.03 27.16 9.19
N CYS A 14 -58.68 28.41 9.53
CA CYS A 14 -57.32 28.83 9.76
C CYS A 14 -56.68 28.08 10.93
N ASN A 15 -57.37 27.97 12.07
CA ASN A 15 -56.87 27.24 13.23
C ASN A 15 -56.62 25.76 12.90
N LYS A 16 -57.55 25.13 12.17
CA LYS A 16 -57.43 23.74 11.72
C LYS A 16 -56.28 23.54 10.73
N LEU A 17 -56.06 24.50 9.82
CA LEU A 17 -54.93 24.48 8.90
C LEU A 17 -53.61 24.64 9.66
N THR A 18 -53.52 25.58 10.60
CA THR A 18 -52.33 25.77 11.45
C THR A 18 -51.99 24.50 12.22
N GLU A 19 -52.98 23.87 12.87
CA GLU A 19 -52.78 22.60 13.58
C GLU A 19 -52.30 21.49 12.63
N THR A 20 -52.90 21.39 11.45
CA THR A 20 -52.50 20.41 10.42
C THR A 20 -51.07 20.64 9.96
N VAL A 21 -50.69 21.90 9.69
CA VAL A 21 -49.33 22.27 9.25
C VAL A 21 -48.32 21.97 10.36
N THR A 22 -48.58 22.37 11.60
CA THR A 22 -47.71 22.06 12.75
C THR A 22 -47.51 20.56 12.93
N ASN A 23 -48.58 19.77 12.85
CA ASN A 23 -48.50 18.31 12.96
C ASN A 23 -47.71 17.67 11.81
N GLN A 24 -47.85 18.18 10.59
CA GLN A 24 -47.08 17.67 9.44
C GLN A 24 -45.61 18.07 9.51
N ILE A 25 -45.30 19.30 9.96
CA ILE A 25 -43.92 19.74 10.21
C ILE A 25 -43.25 18.81 11.23
N GLY A 26 -43.90 18.53 12.36
CA GLY A 26 -43.34 17.62 13.36
C GLY A 26 -43.09 16.20 12.83
N LYS A 27 -43.96 15.68 11.95
CA LYS A 27 -43.75 14.39 11.28
C LYS A 27 -42.59 14.42 10.28
N ILE A 28 -42.42 15.53 9.56
CA ILE A 28 -41.30 15.72 8.62
C ILE A 28 -40.00 15.77 9.40
N ASP A 29 -39.92 16.58 10.45
CA ASP A 29 -38.73 16.72 11.28
C ASP A 29 -38.28 15.37 11.86
N THR A 30 -39.23 14.60 12.41
CA THR A 30 -38.98 13.25 12.93
C THR A 30 -38.40 12.33 11.85
N ARG A 31 -39.01 12.30 10.65
CA ARG A 31 -38.53 11.46 9.54
C ARG A 31 -37.15 11.87 9.04
N VAL A 32 -36.89 13.17 8.98
CA VAL A 32 -35.58 13.70 8.57
C VAL A 32 -34.51 13.32 9.59
N GLU A 33 -34.82 13.41 10.88
CA GLU A 33 -33.90 13.01 11.96
C GLU A 33 -33.61 11.50 11.92
N GLU A 34 -34.65 10.66 11.78
CA GLU A 34 -34.49 9.21 11.63
C GLU A 34 -33.64 8.84 10.41
N ALA A 35 -33.93 9.45 9.24
CA ALA A 35 -33.17 9.21 8.02
C ALA A 35 -31.71 9.67 8.15
N SER A 36 -31.48 10.81 8.79
CA SER A 36 -30.13 11.33 9.06
C SER A 36 -29.35 10.39 9.98
N ASN A 37 -29.99 9.88 11.04
CA ASN A 37 -29.39 8.91 11.96
C ASN A 37 -29.05 7.59 11.25
N GLN A 38 -29.97 7.05 10.43
CA GLN A 38 -29.73 5.85 9.63
C GLN A 38 -28.59 6.05 8.62
N PHE A 39 -28.56 7.20 7.95
CA PHE A 39 -27.49 7.53 7.00
C PHE A 39 -26.13 7.63 7.69
N ASN A 40 -26.05 8.32 8.84
CA ASN A 40 -24.80 8.45 9.60
C ASN A 40 -24.32 7.10 10.13
N ALA A 41 -25.23 6.26 10.62
CA ALA A 41 -24.91 4.89 11.05
C ALA A 41 -24.35 4.07 9.88
N TRP A 42 -25.06 4.04 8.74
CA TRP A 42 -24.61 3.34 7.54
C TRP A 42 -23.26 3.86 7.03
N ARG A 43 -23.09 5.17 6.93
CA ARG A 43 -21.85 5.81 6.47
C ARG A 43 -20.65 5.42 7.34
N ASN A 44 -20.84 5.30 8.64
CA ASN A 44 -19.78 4.93 9.57
C ASN A 44 -19.49 3.42 9.58
N SER A 45 -20.43 2.58 9.13
CA SER A 45 -20.29 1.12 9.13
C SER A 45 -19.96 0.51 7.77
N VAL A 46 -20.30 1.18 6.66
CA VAL A 46 -20.20 0.61 5.31
C VAL A 46 -18.74 0.41 4.90
N GLN A 47 -18.41 -0.80 4.46
CA GLN A 47 -17.12 -1.16 3.90
C GLN A 47 -17.24 -1.37 2.38
N ALA A 48 -16.11 -1.34 1.67
CA ALA A 48 -16.11 -1.53 0.20
C ALA A 48 -16.82 -2.81 -0.25
N LYS A 49 -16.69 -3.91 0.53
CA LYS A 49 -17.39 -5.18 0.29
C LYS A 49 -18.93 -5.06 0.32
N ASP A 50 -19.47 -4.13 1.09
CA ASP A 50 -20.92 -3.97 1.30
C ASP A 50 -21.61 -3.26 0.11
N ILE A 51 -20.83 -2.79 -0.86
CA ILE A 51 -21.30 -2.10 -2.07
C ILE A 51 -20.65 -2.65 -3.36
N ASN A 52 -20.07 -3.86 -3.33
CA ASN A 52 -19.28 -4.42 -4.44
C ASN A 52 -18.11 -3.53 -4.91
N GLY A 53 -17.56 -2.70 -4.03
CA GLY A 53 -16.39 -1.87 -4.30
C GLY A 53 -15.07 -2.63 -4.07
N ARG A 54 -14.04 -2.31 -4.86
CA ARG A 54 -12.66 -2.80 -4.60
C ARG A 54 -12.07 -1.96 -3.46
N ALA A 55 -11.66 -2.61 -2.37
CA ALA A 55 -11.05 -1.91 -1.25
C ALA A 55 -9.67 -1.34 -1.63
N HIS A 56 -9.39 -0.10 -1.21
CA HIS A 56 -8.06 0.51 -1.30
C HIS A 56 -7.58 0.92 0.08
N TYR A 57 -6.42 0.41 0.46
CA TYR A 57 -5.77 0.70 1.74
C TYR A 57 -4.57 1.60 1.50
N LYS A 58 -4.47 2.66 2.31
CA LYS A 58 -3.35 3.61 2.25
C LYS A 58 -2.43 3.39 3.45
N GLN A 59 -1.12 3.42 3.21
CA GLN A 59 -0.08 3.36 4.23
C GLN A 59 1.03 4.34 3.84
N ASP A 60 1.53 5.14 4.77
CA ASP A 60 2.73 5.95 4.53
C ASP A 60 3.96 5.26 5.16
N ILE A 61 5.09 5.31 4.44
CA ILE A 61 6.39 4.82 4.91
C ILE A 61 7.32 6.03 5.00
N ASP A 62 7.79 6.32 6.21
CA ASP A 62 8.67 7.45 6.48
C ASP A 62 10.12 7.02 6.73
N LEU A 63 10.95 7.17 5.70
CA LEU A 63 12.40 6.97 5.76
C LEU A 63 13.15 8.29 5.87
N THR A 64 12.48 9.40 6.20
CA THR A 64 13.15 10.68 6.44
C THR A 64 14.03 10.60 7.69
N GLY A 65 15.09 11.41 7.71
CA GLY A 65 16.16 11.33 8.72
C GLY A 65 17.14 10.18 8.55
N LEU A 66 16.86 9.22 7.65
CA LEU A 66 17.82 8.17 7.28
C LEU A 66 18.76 8.65 6.17
N SER A 67 19.88 7.95 6.00
CA SER A 67 20.87 8.30 4.99
C SER A 67 20.30 8.17 3.57
N THR A 68 20.44 9.24 2.78
CA THR A 68 20.19 9.17 1.34
C THR A 68 21.27 8.39 0.60
N GLY A 69 22.28 7.82 1.27
CA GLY A 69 23.27 6.93 0.65
C GLY A 69 22.83 5.47 0.54
N PHE A 70 21.62 5.14 1.03
CA PHE A 70 21.15 3.76 1.17
C PHE A 70 19.74 3.55 0.65
N PHE A 71 19.42 2.32 0.28
CA PHE A 71 18.06 1.83 0.12
C PHE A 71 17.70 0.90 1.28
N TYR A 72 16.50 1.10 1.83
CA TYR A 72 15.96 0.38 2.98
C TYR A 72 14.89 -0.63 2.53
N PRO A 73 14.86 -1.83 3.14
CA PRO A 73 13.97 -2.90 2.72
C PRO A 73 12.51 -2.60 3.07
N VAL A 74 11.62 -2.89 2.12
CA VAL A 74 10.17 -2.88 2.29
C VAL A 74 9.62 -4.18 1.69
N TRP A 75 8.85 -4.94 2.46
CA TRP A 75 8.38 -6.27 2.06
C TRP A 75 6.96 -6.56 2.52
N TRP A 76 6.30 -7.51 1.86
CA TRP A 76 4.93 -7.91 2.17
C TRP A 76 4.64 -9.30 1.62
N THR A 77 3.59 -9.92 2.14
CA THR A 77 3.04 -11.15 1.58
C THR A 77 1.79 -10.79 0.77
N MET A 78 1.79 -11.11 -0.52
CA MET A 78 0.59 -10.95 -1.34
C MET A 78 -0.45 -12.01 -0.95
N PRO A 79 -1.74 -11.67 -0.92
CA PRO A 79 -2.83 -12.65 -0.82
C PRO A 79 -2.77 -13.73 -1.92
N GLY A 80 -3.26 -14.93 -1.62
CA GLY A 80 -3.34 -16.04 -2.57
C GLY A 80 -4.39 -15.83 -3.68
N ASN A 81 -4.45 -16.75 -4.63
CA ASN A 81 -5.26 -16.63 -5.86
C ASN A 81 -6.77 -16.48 -5.61
N GLU A 82 -7.30 -17.01 -4.53
CA GLU A 82 -8.73 -16.86 -4.18
C GLU A 82 -9.11 -15.42 -3.82
N ALA A 83 -8.13 -14.58 -3.44
CA ALA A 83 -8.35 -13.15 -3.21
C ALA A 83 -8.40 -12.34 -4.53
N GLY A 84 -8.13 -12.99 -5.68
CA GLY A 84 -8.00 -12.34 -6.97
C GLY A 84 -6.70 -11.54 -7.12
N GLU A 85 -6.60 -10.80 -8.22
CA GLU A 85 -5.44 -9.96 -8.49
C GLU A 85 -5.31 -8.83 -7.47
N THR A 86 -4.09 -8.66 -6.96
CA THR A 86 -3.76 -7.60 -6.01
C THR A 86 -2.81 -6.57 -6.62
N GLU A 87 -3.01 -5.33 -6.21
CA GLU A 87 -2.22 -4.20 -6.68
C GLU A 87 -1.48 -3.56 -5.51
N VAL A 88 -0.25 -3.09 -5.76
CA VAL A 88 0.53 -2.24 -4.86
C VAL A 88 1.08 -1.08 -5.67
N SER A 89 0.76 0.15 -5.26
CA SER A 89 1.32 1.38 -5.81
C SER A 89 2.18 2.07 -4.75
N ILE A 90 3.42 2.39 -5.09
CA ILE A 90 4.35 3.15 -4.26
C ILE A 90 4.62 4.47 -4.97
N SER A 91 4.34 5.58 -4.30
CA SER A 91 4.41 6.89 -4.92
C SER A 91 4.95 7.97 -4.00
N ARG A 92 5.58 8.99 -4.60
CA ARG A 92 5.88 10.26 -3.95
C ARG A 92 5.94 11.39 -4.97
N GLY A 93 5.46 12.56 -4.57
CA GLY A 93 5.63 13.80 -5.34
C GLY A 93 7.07 14.29 -5.28
N PHE A 94 7.56 14.89 -6.36
CA PHE A 94 8.98 15.24 -6.50
C PHE A 94 9.48 16.26 -5.47
N SER A 95 8.61 17.12 -4.94
CA SER A 95 8.96 18.16 -3.96
C SER A 95 8.71 17.76 -2.51
N ARG A 96 8.17 16.56 -2.27
CA ARG A 96 7.92 16.08 -0.91
C ARG A 96 9.23 16.00 -0.13
N ASP A 97 9.17 16.36 1.15
CA ASP A 97 10.30 16.41 2.09
C ASP A 97 11.37 17.46 1.76
N ALA A 98 11.12 18.39 0.83
CA ALA A 98 12.09 19.44 0.49
C ALA A 98 12.45 20.33 1.69
N GLU A 99 11.49 20.56 2.60
CA GLU A 99 11.68 21.30 3.84
C GLU A 99 12.66 20.64 4.82
N LYS A 100 12.92 19.34 4.65
CA LYS A 100 13.87 18.55 5.47
C LYS A 100 15.27 18.51 4.85
N ALA A 101 15.47 19.16 3.70
CA ALA A 101 16.75 19.23 2.98
C ALA A 101 17.50 17.88 2.84
N PRO A 102 16.84 16.77 2.40
CA PRO A 102 17.45 15.44 2.40
C PRO A 102 18.68 15.33 1.49
N PHE A 103 18.82 16.24 0.52
CA PHE A 103 19.98 16.34 -0.37
C PHE A 103 20.74 17.67 -0.23
N GLY A 104 20.50 18.40 0.85
CA GLY A 104 21.07 19.74 1.10
C GLY A 104 20.09 20.88 0.85
N ASP A 105 20.43 22.04 1.42
CA ASP A 105 19.59 23.24 1.40
C ASP A 105 19.40 23.79 -0.02
N GLY A 106 18.23 24.37 -0.27
CA GLY A 106 17.89 25.01 -1.55
C GLY A 106 17.52 24.04 -2.69
N ILE A 107 17.46 22.73 -2.43
CA ILE A 107 17.00 21.74 -3.41
C ILE A 107 15.51 21.48 -3.23
N TYR A 108 14.70 21.88 -4.22
CA TYR A 108 13.23 21.71 -4.19
C TYR A 108 12.71 20.57 -5.07
N HIS A 109 13.46 20.21 -6.12
CA HIS A 109 13.19 19.01 -6.91
C HIS A 109 13.98 17.83 -6.33
N ILE A 110 13.35 17.12 -5.39
CA ILE A 110 13.95 16.06 -4.59
C ILE A 110 14.00 14.75 -5.38
N ALA A 111 12.85 14.08 -5.55
CA ALA A 111 12.74 12.84 -6.31
C ALA A 111 11.28 12.44 -6.52
N GLY A 112 10.84 12.14 -7.74
CA GLY A 112 9.49 11.61 -7.99
C GLY A 112 9.50 10.09 -8.11
N LEU A 113 8.44 9.43 -7.64
CA LEU A 113 8.21 8.00 -7.86
C LEU A 113 6.74 7.75 -8.22
N ASN A 114 6.54 6.94 -9.25
CA ASN A 114 5.31 6.21 -9.51
C ASN A 114 5.67 4.76 -9.88
N LEU A 115 5.63 3.86 -8.90
CA LEU A 115 5.78 2.42 -9.09
C LEU A 115 4.41 1.77 -8.91
N GLN A 116 3.99 1.00 -9.90
CA GLN A 116 2.74 0.24 -9.89
C GLN A 116 3.07 -1.24 -10.11
N LEU A 117 2.61 -2.07 -9.18
CA LEU A 117 2.82 -3.51 -9.15
C LEU A 117 1.48 -4.23 -9.18
N GLU A 118 1.45 -5.36 -9.85
CA GLU A 118 0.34 -6.32 -9.83
C GLU A 118 0.87 -7.69 -9.48
N GLY A 119 0.09 -8.47 -8.73
CA GLY A 119 0.49 -9.81 -8.39
C GLY A 119 -0.55 -10.60 -7.63
N VAL A 120 -0.24 -11.88 -7.47
CA VAL A 120 -1.01 -12.88 -6.75
C VAL A 120 -0.05 -13.85 -6.09
N GLY A 121 -0.31 -14.19 -4.83
CA GLY A 121 0.44 -15.16 -4.06
C GLY A 121 1.91 -14.79 -3.88
N TYR A 122 2.68 -15.73 -3.38
CA TYR A 122 4.11 -15.57 -3.10
C TYR A 122 4.85 -16.83 -3.55
N PRO A 123 6.19 -16.82 -3.72
CA PRO A 123 6.90 -17.97 -4.27
C PRO A 123 6.60 -19.32 -3.61
N TRP A 124 6.32 -19.38 -2.31
CA TRP A 124 5.88 -20.60 -1.62
C TRP A 124 4.37 -20.88 -1.62
N SER A 125 3.52 -20.02 -2.20
CA SER A 125 2.11 -20.34 -2.39
C SER A 125 1.98 -21.47 -3.42
N GLY A 126 1.12 -22.45 -3.15
CA GLY A 126 0.90 -23.62 -4.02
C GLY A 126 0.13 -23.29 -5.31
N ASP A 127 -0.57 -22.15 -5.35
CA ASP A 127 -1.48 -21.76 -6.43
C ASP A 127 -0.79 -21.00 -7.58
N ALA A 128 -1.58 -20.66 -8.61
CA ALA A 128 -1.19 -19.72 -9.66
C ALA A 128 -0.78 -18.38 -9.04
N LYS A 129 0.38 -17.87 -9.46
CA LYS A 129 1.10 -16.85 -8.70
C LYS A 129 2.05 -16.05 -9.58
N PHE A 130 2.14 -14.74 -9.33
CA PHE A 130 3.03 -13.86 -10.07
C PHE A 130 3.24 -12.53 -9.35
N LEU A 131 4.25 -11.78 -9.78
CA LEU A 131 4.42 -10.36 -9.52
C LEU A 131 4.95 -9.73 -10.80
N ALA A 132 4.31 -8.66 -11.25
CA ALA A 132 4.66 -7.91 -12.44
C ALA A 132 4.83 -6.42 -12.09
N VAL A 133 5.81 -5.78 -12.73
CA VAL A 133 5.92 -4.32 -12.69
C VAL A 133 5.03 -3.76 -13.78
N LYS A 134 3.84 -3.29 -13.38
CA LYS A 134 2.91 -2.64 -14.30
C LYS A 134 3.52 -1.35 -14.85
N ARG A 135 4.03 -0.46 -14.00
CA ARG A 135 4.68 0.79 -14.44
C ARG A 135 5.77 1.18 -13.47
N ILE A 136 6.80 1.83 -13.98
CA ILE A 136 7.79 2.50 -13.14
C ILE A 136 8.27 3.79 -13.78
N SER A 137 8.14 4.89 -13.05
CA SER A 137 8.72 6.18 -13.42
C SER A 137 9.38 6.80 -12.19
N GLN A 138 10.62 7.23 -12.36
CA GLN A 138 11.43 7.89 -11.35
C GLN A 138 11.98 9.18 -11.95
N THR A 139 11.84 10.29 -11.25
CA THR A 139 12.33 11.59 -11.74
C THR A 139 13.29 12.23 -10.75
N TYR A 140 14.25 13.01 -11.29
CA TYR A 140 15.33 13.72 -10.59
C TYR A 140 16.37 12.83 -9.91
N ARG A 141 15.93 11.91 -9.04
CA ARG A 141 16.80 10.98 -8.32
C ARG A 141 16.14 9.63 -8.21
N GLU A 142 16.98 8.64 -8.05
CA GLU A 142 16.55 7.28 -7.85
C GLU A 142 15.93 7.08 -6.45
N THR A 143 14.78 6.41 -6.43
CA THR A 143 13.93 6.23 -5.25
C THR A 143 13.62 4.79 -4.91
N VAL A 144 13.70 3.86 -5.85
CA VAL A 144 13.39 2.44 -5.66
C VAL A 144 14.30 1.52 -6.48
N ARG A 145 14.61 0.36 -5.91
CA ARG A 145 15.44 -0.73 -6.45
C ARG A 145 14.89 -2.09 -6.05
N GLY A 146 15.33 -3.14 -6.75
CA GLY A 146 15.17 -4.52 -6.28
C GLY A 146 13.72 -4.96 -6.07
N VAL A 147 12.79 -4.55 -6.95
CA VAL A 147 11.45 -5.15 -7.00
C VAL A 147 11.60 -6.63 -7.30
N SER A 148 11.13 -7.49 -6.41
CA SER A 148 11.39 -8.93 -6.49
C SER A 148 10.21 -9.78 -6.02
N TYR A 149 9.92 -10.83 -6.80
CA TYR A 149 8.98 -11.89 -6.44
C TYR A 149 9.67 -12.90 -5.51
N GLY A 150 9.84 -12.51 -4.25
CA GLY A 150 10.75 -13.11 -3.30
C GLY A 150 11.75 -12.07 -2.80
N MET A 151 11.61 -11.58 -1.57
CA MET A 151 12.34 -10.41 -1.07
C MET A 151 13.83 -10.69 -1.01
N ILE A 152 14.64 -9.88 -1.70
CA ILE A 152 16.10 -10.00 -1.68
C ILE A 152 16.58 -9.83 -0.23
N CYS A 153 17.25 -10.85 0.30
CA CYS A 153 17.62 -10.98 1.69
C CYS A 153 18.88 -11.83 1.85
N THR A 154 19.30 -12.05 3.10
CA THR A 154 20.35 -12.99 3.49
C THR A 154 19.73 -14.14 4.27
N ALA A 155 20.05 -15.38 3.90
CA ALA A 155 19.67 -16.55 4.68
C ALA A 155 20.64 -16.75 5.84
N ARG A 156 20.13 -16.98 7.04
CA ARG A 156 20.92 -17.28 8.24
C ARG A 156 20.47 -18.60 8.86
N ALA A 157 21.39 -19.26 9.57
CA ALA A 157 21.01 -20.31 10.51
C ALA A 157 20.23 -19.67 11.67
N VAL A 158 19.27 -20.41 12.23
CA VAL A 158 18.49 -19.94 13.38
C VAL A 158 19.20 -20.37 14.66
N THR A 159 19.47 -21.66 14.78
CA THR A 159 20.12 -22.27 15.94
C THR A 159 21.45 -22.94 15.61
N GLY A 160 21.66 -23.30 14.34
CA GLY A 160 22.77 -24.12 13.86
C GLY A 160 22.63 -25.61 14.18
N LEU A 161 21.54 -26.03 14.84
CA LEU A 161 21.31 -27.43 15.21
C LEU A 161 20.65 -28.25 14.09
N LYS A 162 19.99 -27.58 13.15
CA LYS A 162 19.35 -28.20 11.99
C LYS A 162 20.08 -27.82 10.71
N PRO A 163 20.02 -28.65 9.67
CA PRO A 163 20.48 -28.25 8.34
C PRO A 163 19.81 -26.95 7.89
N MET A 164 20.55 -26.14 7.12
CA MET A 164 19.95 -24.99 6.43
C MET A 164 18.86 -25.46 5.47
N TYR A 165 17.87 -24.59 5.22
CA TYR A 165 16.86 -24.80 4.17
C TYR A 165 17.51 -25.31 2.86
N PRO A 166 16.97 -26.36 2.22
CA PRO A 166 17.64 -27.04 1.12
C PRO A 166 18.15 -26.10 0.02
N GLY A 167 19.42 -26.26 -0.34
CA GLY A 167 20.09 -25.46 -1.37
C GLY A 167 20.62 -24.10 -0.90
N LEU A 168 20.49 -23.76 0.39
CA LEU A 168 21.03 -22.52 0.95
C LEU A 168 22.19 -22.77 1.92
N ILE A 169 23.09 -21.79 1.97
CA ILE A 169 24.20 -21.72 2.93
C ILE A 169 23.99 -20.50 3.83
N ALA A 170 24.32 -20.59 5.12
CA ALA A 170 24.22 -19.46 6.03
C ALA A 170 25.13 -18.30 5.57
N GLY A 171 24.57 -17.09 5.53
CA GLY A 171 25.21 -15.88 4.99
C GLY A 171 25.03 -15.66 3.50
N GLN A 172 24.38 -16.59 2.77
CA GLN A 172 24.12 -16.45 1.36
C GLN A 172 23.05 -15.38 1.08
N GLN A 173 23.31 -14.52 0.11
CA GLN A 173 22.29 -13.64 -0.46
C GLN A 173 21.33 -14.44 -1.34
N THR A 174 20.04 -14.29 -1.09
CA THR A 174 18.98 -15.09 -1.72
C THR A 174 17.65 -14.31 -1.68
N ASN A 175 16.54 -14.97 -2.02
CA ASN A 175 15.22 -14.39 -2.03
C ASN A 175 14.32 -15.13 -1.01
N ALA A 176 13.72 -14.39 -0.08
CA ALA A 176 12.79 -14.94 0.89
C ALA A 176 11.47 -15.25 0.18
N PRO A 177 11.04 -16.52 0.12
CA PRO A 177 9.96 -16.97 -0.75
C PRO A 177 8.55 -16.69 -0.22
N GLN A 178 8.42 -16.17 0.99
CA GLN A 178 7.13 -15.78 1.60
C GLN A 178 6.78 -14.30 1.37
N PHE A 179 7.75 -13.52 0.90
CA PHE A 179 7.64 -12.08 0.82
C PHE A 179 7.95 -11.59 -0.58
N SER A 180 7.09 -10.77 -1.16
CA SER A 180 7.50 -9.84 -2.22
C SER A 180 8.12 -8.61 -1.57
N GLY A 181 8.92 -7.86 -2.32
CA GLY A 181 9.50 -6.66 -1.75
C GLY A 181 10.21 -5.76 -2.73
N VAL A 182 10.64 -4.62 -2.20
CA VAL A 182 11.42 -3.59 -2.87
C VAL A 182 12.40 -2.98 -1.86
N TYR A 183 13.33 -2.18 -2.36
CA TYR A 183 14.23 -1.35 -1.57
C TYR A 183 13.98 0.12 -1.89
N LEU A 184 13.60 0.92 -0.89
CA LEU A 184 13.27 2.34 -1.03
C LEU A 184 14.39 3.24 -0.51
N ARG A 185 14.67 4.33 -1.22
CA ARG A 185 15.73 5.27 -0.89
C ARG A 185 15.50 5.94 0.49
N GLY A 186 16.53 5.94 1.33
CA GLY A 186 16.53 6.64 2.61
C GLY A 186 16.47 8.16 2.44
N GLY A 187 16.08 8.86 3.50
CA GLY A 187 15.90 10.32 3.52
C GLY A 187 14.59 10.80 2.92
N LEU A 188 13.72 9.89 2.46
CA LEU A 188 12.49 10.21 1.73
C LEU A 188 11.26 9.57 2.40
N SER A 189 10.08 10.17 2.23
CA SER A 189 8.80 9.55 2.58
C SER A 189 8.01 9.12 1.35
N TYR A 190 7.21 8.07 1.51
CA TYR A 190 6.48 7.37 0.46
C TYR A 190 5.04 7.11 0.86
N THR A 191 4.13 7.16 -0.12
CA THR A 191 2.75 6.73 0.04
C THR A 191 2.53 5.43 -0.70
N ILE A 192 2.01 4.44 0.02
CA ILE A 192 1.60 3.13 -0.49
C ILE A 192 0.08 3.10 -0.60
N THR A 193 -0.42 2.66 -1.75
CA THR A 193 -1.83 2.30 -1.93
C THR A 193 -1.91 0.85 -2.41
N LYS A 194 -2.79 0.04 -1.84
CA LYS A 194 -2.87 -1.40 -2.13
C LYS A 194 -4.31 -1.90 -2.04
N THR A 195 -4.58 -3.06 -2.64
CA THR A 195 -5.94 -3.65 -2.66
C THR A 195 -6.16 -4.75 -1.62
N PHE A 196 -5.25 -4.89 -0.66
CA PHE A 196 -5.33 -5.87 0.44
C PHE A 196 -4.99 -5.23 1.78
N GLU A 197 -5.55 -5.78 2.85
CA GLU A 197 -5.49 -5.16 4.18
C GLU A 197 -4.08 -5.21 4.80
N HIS A 198 -3.36 -6.34 4.66
CA HIS A 198 -2.06 -6.59 5.31
C HIS A 198 -1.02 -5.50 5.03
N SER A 199 -0.50 -4.87 6.09
CA SER A 199 0.51 -3.80 6.00
C SER A 199 1.82 -4.25 5.35
N LEU A 200 2.40 -3.40 4.51
CA LEU A 200 3.77 -3.57 4.05
C LEU A 200 4.68 -3.35 5.27
N LYS A 201 5.61 -4.27 5.49
CA LYS A 201 6.63 -4.19 6.54
C LYS A 201 7.85 -3.47 5.99
N PHE A 202 8.59 -2.79 6.86
CA PHE A 202 9.82 -2.11 6.51
C PHE A 202 10.75 -2.03 7.72
N SER A 203 12.05 -1.86 7.47
CA SER A 203 13.04 -1.63 8.53
C SER A 203 13.78 -0.31 8.28
N LYS A 204 13.94 0.48 9.35
CA LYS A 204 14.76 1.70 9.39
C LYS A 204 16.15 1.47 9.99
N LEU A 205 16.45 0.23 10.40
CA LEU A 205 17.72 -0.08 11.03
C LEU A 205 18.84 -0.06 10.00
N ASP A 206 19.98 0.54 10.33
CA ASP A 206 21.21 0.50 9.53
C ASP A 206 21.95 -0.85 9.63
N THR A 207 21.32 -1.84 10.26
CA THR A 207 21.84 -3.17 10.49
C THR A 207 20.86 -4.22 9.98
N GLU A 208 21.25 -5.49 10.11
CA GLU A 208 20.42 -6.61 9.71
C GLU A 208 19.16 -6.71 10.61
N PHE A 209 18.01 -6.89 9.97
CA PHE A 209 16.70 -7.05 10.58
C PHE A 209 16.12 -8.40 10.19
N ILE A 210 15.61 -9.14 11.18
CA ILE A 210 15.00 -10.46 10.98
C ILE A 210 13.57 -10.28 10.49
N MET A 211 13.27 -10.75 9.28
CA MET A 211 11.90 -10.76 8.76
C MET A 211 11.09 -11.89 9.37
N GLU A 212 11.64 -13.11 9.34
CA GLU A 212 10.94 -14.34 9.73
C GLU A 212 11.95 -15.47 9.98
N ASP A 213 11.62 -16.36 10.92
CA ASP A 213 12.31 -17.63 11.13
C ASP A 213 11.39 -18.78 10.70
N ASN A 214 11.85 -19.64 9.80
CA ASN A 214 11.16 -20.88 9.48
C ASN A 214 11.98 -22.06 9.97
N ILE A 215 11.41 -22.83 10.91
CA ILE A 215 12.02 -24.00 11.51
C ILE A 215 11.05 -25.17 11.33
N THR A 216 11.49 -26.23 10.67
CA THR A 216 10.76 -27.50 10.54
C THR A 216 11.50 -28.61 11.29
N ALA A 217 11.01 -29.85 11.25
CA ALA A 217 11.75 -30.97 11.80
C ALA A 217 13.10 -31.18 11.07
N ASP A 218 13.14 -30.92 9.77
CA ASP A 218 14.24 -31.32 8.87
C ASP A 218 15.22 -30.19 8.55
N TRP A 219 14.79 -28.93 8.65
CA TRP A 219 15.62 -27.78 8.29
C TRP A 219 15.26 -26.50 9.05
N GLU A 220 16.15 -25.52 8.99
CA GLU A 220 15.92 -24.16 9.49
C GLU A 220 16.40 -23.09 8.50
N VAL A 221 15.77 -21.92 8.53
CA VAL A 221 16.27 -20.70 7.88
C VAL A 221 15.69 -19.47 8.55
N ARG A 222 16.54 -18.48 8.75
CA ARG A 222 16.16 -17.11 9.12
C ARG A 222 16.33 -16.21 7.91
N TRP A 223 15.28 -15.51 7.54
CA TRP A 223 15.31 -14.53 6.45
C TRP A 223 15.60 -13.15 7.02
N ALA A 224 16.74 -12.57 6.64
CA ALA A 224 17.17 -11.30 7.19
C ALA A 224 17.47 -10.27 6.10
N VAL A 225 16.99 -9.04 6.28
CA VAL A 225 17.21 -7.92 5.36
C VAL A 225 18.07 -6.86 6.02
N LYS A 226 18.77 -6.07 5.21
CA LYS A 226 19.55 -4.94 5.70
C LYS A 226 19.55 -3.83 4.65
N PRO A 227 19.79 -2.57 5.01
CA PRO A 227 19.93 -1.52 4.02
C PRO A 227 21.10 -1.80 3.09
N ILE A 228 20.93 -1.45 1.81
CA ILE A 228 21.94 -1.62 0.78
C ILE A 228 22.43 -0.24 0.38
N SER A 229 23.74 -0.02 0.45
CA SER A 229 24.35 1.23 0.00
C SER A 229 24.17 1.38 -1.51
N LEU A 230 24.07 2.63 -1.95
CA LEU A 230 24.02 2.94 -3.38
C LEU A 230 25.17 2.33 -4.17
N ALA A 231 26.37 2.39 -3.60
CA ALA A 231 27.58 1.86 -4.23
C ALA A 231 27.51 0.35 -4.51
N ASN A 232 26.72 -0.40 -3.71
CA ASN A 232 26.57 -1.84 -3.84
C ASN A 232 25.22 -2.24 -4.46
N ALA A 233 24.35 -1.28 -4.78
CA ALA A 233 22.98 -1.54 -5.20
C ALA A 233 22.92 -2.37 -6.49
N ASP A 234 23.79 -2.09 -7.47
CA ASP A 234 23.77 -2.82 -8.74
C ASP A 234 24.14 -4.31 -8.56
N ALA A 235 25.07 -4.62 -7.66
CA ALA A 235 25.49 -5.99 -7.38
C ALA A 235 24.44 -6.79 -6.60
N VAL A 236 23.64 -6.12 -5.77
CA VAL A 236 22.71 -6.77 -4.82
C VAL A 236 21.25 -6.72 -5.30
N LEU A 237 20.82 -5.56 -5.77
CA LEU A 237 19.43 -5.22 -6.10
C LEU A 237 19.18 -5.10 -7.61
N GLY A 238 20.23 -5.24 -8.43
CA GLY A 238 20.17 -5.04 -9.88
C GLY A 238 20.28 -3.56 -10.28
N LYS A 239 20.26 -3.34 -11.60
CA LYS A 239 20.55 -2.04 -12.24
C LYS A 239 19.44 -0.99 -12.07
N SER A 240 19.80 0.24 -12.43
CA SER A 240 18.95 1.28 -13.06
C SER A 240 17.60 0.78 -13.53
N TYR A 241 16.48 1.01 -12.84
CA TYR A 241 15.22 0.97 -13.57
C TYR A 241 15.18 2.13 -14.55
N ALA A 242 14.98 1.82 -15.83
CA ALA A 242 14.70 2.82 -16.85
C ALA A 242 13.34 3.48 -16.57
N GLU A 243 13.15 4.67 -17.14
CA GLU A 243 11.83 5.30 -17.13
C GLU A 243 10.91 4.56 -18.09
N LEU A 244 9.93 3.85 -17.54
CA LEU A 244 9.00 2.99 -18.28
C LEU A 244 7.55 3.39 -17.93
N PRO A 245 7.03 4.46 -18.57
CA PRO A 245 5.69 4.97 -18.29
C PRO A 245 4.58 4.09 -18.89
N LEU A 246 4.92 3.26 -19.88
CA LEU A 246 4.02 2.33 -20.53
C LEU A 246 3.85 1.06 -19.69
N ALA A 247 2.64 0.49 -19.75
CA ALA A 247 2.30 -0.66 -18.92
C ALA A 247 3.05 -1.93 -19.36
N TYR A 248 3.59 -2.67 -18.39
CA TYR A 248 4.33 -3.93 -18.55
C TYR A 248 5.55 -3.87 -19.48
N SER A 249 6.05 -2.67 -19.80
CA SER A 249 7.23 -2.53 -20.66
C SER A 249 8.44 -3.25 -20.08
N LEU A 250 8.63 -3.23 -18.75
CA LEU A 250 9.77 -3.88 -18.12
C LEU A 250 9.81 -5.40 -18.41
N ASP A 251 8.67 -6.07 -18.26
CA ASP A 251 8.57 -7.52 -18.46
C ASP A 251 8.57 -7.87 -19.96
N ASN A 252 7.93 -7.04 -20.79
CA ASN A 252 7.93 -7.21 -22.24
C ASN A 252 9.33 -7.07 -22.84
N ASP A 253 10.08 -6.04 -22.44
CA ASP A 253 11.43 -5.79 -22.93
C ASP A 253 12.34 -6.99 -22.62
N GLN A 254 12.23 -7.58 -21.41
CA GLN A 254 12.96 -8.79 -21.04
C GLN A 254 12.60 -9.98 -21.94
N ARG A 255 11.32 -10.17 -22.28
CA ARG A 255 10.89 -11.28 -23.15
C ARG A 255 11.47 -11.19 -24.57
N TYR A 256 11.70 -9.98 -25.07
CA TYR A 256 12.25 -9.73 -26.41
C TYR A 256 13.77 -9.55 -26.43
N THR A 257 14.44 -9.54 -25.27
CA THR A 257 15.90 -9.71 -25.26
C THR A 257 16.27 -11.14 -25.69
N ILE A 258 17.15 -11.25 -26.69
CA ILE A 258 17.72 -12.54 -27.10
C ILE A 258 18.39 -13.12 -25.86
N LYS A 259 17.94 -14.29 -25.41
CA LYS A 259 18.65 -15.05 -24.39
C LYS A 259 20.02 -15.39 -24.96
N SER A 260 21.07 -14.77 -24.42
CA SER A 260 22.46 -15.10 -24.73
C SER A 260 22.89 -16.36 -23.98
#